data_AF-A0A350CH64-F1
#
_entry.id   AF-A0A350CH64-F1
#
_cell.length_a   1.000
_cell.length_b   1.000
_cell.length_c   1.000
_cell.angle_alpha   90.00
_cell.angle_beta   90.00
_cell.angle_gamma   90.00
#
_symmetry.space_group_name_H-M   'P 1'
#
loop_
_entity.id
_entity.type
_entity.pdbx_description
1 polymer ?
#
loop_
_entity_poly.entity_id
_entity_poly.type
_entity_poly.pdbx_seq_one_letter_code
_entity_poly.pdbx_strand_id
1 'polypeptide(L)' 'KQYESKEGSAKSVIFIFLPGGMAHQESFDPKPYAPIEYRGPMSSIQTNVPGVFINERWVQTAQVMD' A
#
# COMPACT_ATOMS: atom_id res chain seq x y z
N LYS A 1 14.30 -9.22 -31.08
CA LYS A 1 15.49 -9.76 -30.39
C LYS A 1 15.00 -10.90 -29.49
N GLN A 2 15.54 -12.11 -29.62
CA GLN A 2 15.33 -13.17 -28.62
C GLN A 2 16.41 -13.01 -27.57
N TYR A 3 16.00 -12.88 -26.31
CA TYR A 3 16.90 -12.87 -25.17
C TYR A 3 16.75 -14.20 -24.46
N GLU A 4 17.85 -14.89 -24.18
CA GLU A 4 17.80 -16.07 -23.33
C GLU A 4 17.42 -15.66 -21.89
N SER A 5 16.43 -16.36 -21.33
CA SER A 5 16.05 -16.20 -19.93
C SER A 5 17.04 -16.95 -19.04
N LYS A 6 17.56 -16.31 -18.00
CA LYS A 6 18.35 -16.95 -16.95
C LYS A 6 17.48 -17.19 -15.72
N GLU A 7 17.72 -18.29 -15.03
CA GLU A 7 17.04 -18.58 -13.77
C GLU A 7 17.41 -17.52 -12.73
N GLY A 8 16.40 -16.79 -12.24
CA GLY A 8 16.56 -15.76 -11.21
C GLY A 8 16.69 -16.39 -9.83
N SER A 9 17.38 -15.71 -8.90
CA SER A 9 17.49 -16.15 -7.51
C SER A 9 16.13 -16.23 -6.79
N ALA A 10 15.18 -15.39 -7.19
CA ALA A 10 13.81 -15.41 -6.69
C ALA A 10 12.99 -16.50 -7.39
N LYS A 11 12.46 -17.44 -6.60
CA LYS A 11 11.56 -18.51 -7.09
C LYS A 11 10.19 -17.98 -7.54
N SER A 12 9.75 -16.85 -7.00
CA SER A 12 8.46 -16.23 -7.31
C SER A 12 8.52 -14.73 -7.03
N VAL A 13 7.80 -13.94 -7.83
CA VAL A 13 7.75 -12.48 -7.72
C VAL A 13 6.29 -12.04 -7.79
N ILE A 14 5.88 -11.14 -6.89
CA ILE A 14 4.62 -10.40 -7.00
C ILE A 14 4.97 -9.04 -7.60
N PHE A 15 4.53 -8.80 -8.84
CA PHE A 15 4.69 -7.52 -9.49
C PHE A 15 3.39 -6.71 -9.41
N ILE A 16 3.43 -5.62 -8.65
CA ILE A 16 2.29 -4.70 -8.52
C ILE A 16 2.53 -3.53 -9.48
N PHE A 17 1.77 -3.50 -10.58
CA PHE A 17 1.83 -2.42 -11.55
C PHE A 17 0.68 -1.43 -11.34
N LEU A 18 1.02 -0.20 -10.97
CA LEU A 18 0.06 0.88 -10.74
C LEU A 18 0.33 2.01 -11.74
N PRO A 19 -0.35 2.03 -12.91
CA PRO A 19 -0.15 3.08 -13.89
C PRO A 19 -0.63 4.42 -13.31
N GLY A 20 0.27 5.38 -13.15
CA GLY A 20 -0.01 6.65 -12.45
C GLY A 20 0.25 6.61 -10.94
N GLY A 21 0.71 5.48 -10.40
CA GLY A 21 1.06 5.33 -8.99
C GLY A 21 -0.14 5.06 -8.09
N MET A 22 0.15 4.97 -6.79
CA MET A 22 -0.84 4.77 -5.74
C MET A 22 -1.19 6.12 -5.10
N ALA A 23 -2.47 6.38 -4.84
CA ALA A 23 -2.86 7.56 -4.07
C ALA A 23 -2.38 7.41 -2.61
N HIS A 24 -1.58 8.36 -2.13
CA HIS A 24 -0.99 8.29 -0.79
C HIS A 24 -2.06 8.32 0.32
N GLN A 25 -3.08 9.16 0.12
CA GLN A 25 -4.26 9.31 0.97
C GLN A 25 -5.17 8.06 1.02
N GLU A 26 -5.01 7.12 0.09
CA GLU A 26 -5.79 5.88 0.05
C GLU A 26 -4.92 4.65 0.34
N SER A 27 -3.71 4.85 0.86
CA SER A 27 -2.75 3.76 1.09
C SER A 27 -2.10 3.85 2.47
N PHE A 28 -0.84 4.27 2.53
CA PHE A 28 -0.03 4.28 3.74
C PHE A 28 -0.21 5.55 4.59
N ASP A 29 -0.81 6.61 4.05
CA ASP A 29 -0.92 7.91 4.73
C ASP A 29 -2.31 8.54 4.51
N PRO A 30 -3.36 7.97 5.14
CA PRO A 30 -4.74 8.34 4.89
C PRO A 30 -5.16 9.70 5.44
N LYS A 31 -4.21 10.52 5.93
CA LYS A 31 -4.44 11.86 6.48
C LYS A 31 -5.73 11.96 7.32
N PRO A 32 -5.88 11.19 8.41
CA PRO A 32 -7.15 11.01 9.11
C PRO A 32 -7.75 12.31 9.65
N TYR A 33 -6.91 13.31 9.91
CA TYR A 33 -7.31 14.61 10.44
C TYR A 33 -7.51 15.69 9.35
N ALA A 34 -7.23 15.38 8.08
CA ALA A 34 -7.44 16.33 7.00
C ALA A 34 -8.92 16.33 6.55
N PRO A 35 -9.41 17.45 5.98
CA PRO A 35 -10.75 17.51 5.40
C PRO A 35 -10.94 16.48 4.28
N ILE A 36 -12.19 16.05 4.06
CA ILE A 36 -12.55 14.99 3.10
C ILE A 36 -12.09 15.31 1.67
N GLU A 37 -12.06 16.60 1.32
CA GLU A 37 -11.62 17.11 0.04
C GLU A 37 -10.12 16.85 -0.23
N TYR A 38 -9.33 16.66 0.82
CA TYR A 38 -7.87 16.48 0.76
C TYR A 38 -7.38 15.09 1.13
N ARG A 39 -8.16 14.31 1.88
CA ARG A 39 -7.82 12.92 2.24
C ARG A 39 -8.54 11.87 1.40
N GLY A 40 -9.52 12.28 0.60
CA GLY A 40 -10.35 11.37 -0.18
C GLY A 40 -11.40 10.65 0.67
N PRO A 41 -12.23 9.81 0.02
CA PRO A 41 -13.42 9.24 0.64
C PRO A 41 -13.13 8.08 1.61
N MET A 42 -11.95 7.45 1.51
CA MET A 42 -11.63 6.26 2.29
C MET A 42 -11.29 6.62 3.74
N SER A 43 -11.66 5.74 4.68
CA SER A 43 -11.28 5.88 6.08
C SER A 43 -9.93 5.23 6.36
N SER A 44 -9.50 5.32 7.62
CA SER A 44 -8.27 4.73 8.11
C SER A 44 -8.49 3.77 9.27
N ILE A 45 -7.66 2.75 9.38
CA ILE A 45 -7.61 1.79 10.49
C ILE A 45 -6.26 1.89 11.21
N GLN A 46 -6.25 1.65 12.51
CA GLN A 46 -5.03 1.57 13.31
C GLN A 46 -4.27 0.28 12.99
N THR A 47 -2.94 0.36 12.91
CA THR A 47 -2.08 -0.82 12.71
C THR A 47 -1.66 -1.45 14.04
N ASN A 48 -0.91 -2.54 13.98
CA ASN A 48 -0.24 -3.12 15.14
C ASN A 48 0.83 -2.20 15.76
N VAL A 49 1.24 -1.13 15.08
CA VAL A 49 2.13 -0.08 15.60
C VAL A 49 1.29 1.07 16.18
N PRO A 50 1.39 1.38 17.49
CA PRO A 50 0.60 2.44 18.11
C PRO A 50 0.79 3.80 17.44
N GLY A 51 -0.31 4.46 17.09
CA GLY A 51 -0.31 5.78 16.46
C GLY A 51 -0.13 5.77 14.94
N VAL A 52 0.07 4.60 14.32
CA VAL A 52 0.14 4.47 12.85
C VAL A 52 -1.22 4.04 12.30
N PHE A 53 -1.65 4.71 11.24
CA PHE A 53 -2.92 4.47 10.57
C PHE A 53 -2.71 4.26 9.08
N ILE A 54 -3.44 3.31 8.49
CA ILE A 54 -3.46 3.06 7.04
C ILE A 54 -4.88 2.91 6.51
N ASN A 55 -5.04 2.79 5.20
CA ASN A 55 -6.33 2.62 4.56
C ASN A 55 -7.19 1.48 5.15
N GLU A 56 -8.49 1.71 5.29
CA GLU A 56 -9.47 0.76 5.83
C GLU A 56 -9.49 -0.62 5.13
N ARG A 57 -9.07 -0.71 3.86
CA ARG A 57 -9.05 -1.96 3.09
C ARG A 57 -7.82 -2.81 3.36
N TRP A 58 -6.80 -2.27 4.01
CA TRP A 58 -5.52 -2.93 4.20
C TRP A 58 -5.44 -3.68 5.53
N VAL A 59 -6.51 -4.42 5.86
CA VAL A 59 -6.68 -5.11 7.15
C VAL A 59 -5.55 -6.09 7.44
N GLN A 60 -5.09 -6.84 6.42
CA GLN A 60 -3.97 -7.79 6.59
C GLN A 60 -2.63 -7.06 6.72
N THR A 61 -2.40 -6.01 5.94
CA THR A 61 -1.18 -5.18 6.04
C THR A 61 -1.08 -4.50 7.40
N ALA A 62 -2.20 -4.04 7.96
CA ALA A 62 -2.25 -3.40 9.28
C ALA A 62 -1.79 -4.32 10.42
N GLN A 63 -1.80 -5.64 10.23
CA GLN A 63 -1.40 -6.63 11.24
C GLN A 63 0.09 -6.95 11.21
N VAL A 64 0.80 -6.58 10.13
CA VAL A 64 2.20 -6.97 9.87
C VAL A 64 3.12 -5.77 9.67
N MET A 65 2.71 -4.58 10.10
CA MET A 65 3.54 -3.38 10.06
C MET A 65 4.63 -3.44 11.13
N ASP A 66 5.80 -2.87 10.84
CA ASP A 66 6.95 -2.77 11.73
C ASP A 66 7.46 -1.32 11.74
#